data_AF-D9W7M2-F1
#
_entry.id   AF-D9W7M2-F1
#
_cell.length_a   1.000
_cell.length_b   1.000
_cell.length_c   1.000
_cell.angle_alpha   90.00
_cell.angle_beta   90.00
_cell.angle_gamma   90.00
#
_symmetry.space_group_name_H-M   'P 1'
#
loop_
_entity.id
_entity.type
_entity.pdbx_description
1 polymer ?
#
loop_
_entity_poly.entity_id
_entity_poly.type
_entity_poly.pdbx_seq_one_letter_code
_entity_poly.pdbx_strand_id
1 'polypeptide(L)'
;MGPGTVGRSGPPADGPAVRHSRGLRRRNGPRSGVRRRRHGPGPRRGRRGDRGVQLHDLPPRRGDGPDDGRAQGAQAGAPARRAPDRCRPRSDHDRRYSRDHPAVPRSDRLAGGRAHPAHHRRHLPTGPRLVRHRRHRALRPRHPGRGRGPGARFPAAGGGVRMKTVALEITSTGWITTFQDLGRRDTERRGVPTGGAADQHSAAVANLLVGNPRGATLIENLGGELALVPDADVLLAVTGAPARVTVGGGAVESWSPLVVPAGHEVRIQGDVSRGTRTYLAVNGALTAETLLGSAAPDARMGFGQAVVRGSCVLLDTEFRGFSRRLFEAPLFRLPVPVPRFDAGPWDIDVVPSHGIHTITGIREVIEEATYVVTNRSNHVGLRLDGPVLHPDSDTEIVSHGVPVGALQIPHADELIVLGRYRSLTAGYPIVGVASRASLSLLGQAGPGRELRFRWSDRESSLRRFARREAEVRALEHAATEAFGALGFMAPLPHTR
;
A
#
# COMPACT_ATOMS: atom_id res chain seq x y z
N MET A 1 -22.60 -56.97 28.71
CA MET A 1 -23.27 -57.08 30.02
C MET A 1 -23.60 -55.67 30.50
N GLY A 2 -24.87 -55.34 30.77
CA GLY A 2 -25.24 -54.26 31.69
C GLY A 2 -25.24 -54.78 33.13
N PRO A 3 -25.50 -53.95 34.18
CA PRO A 3 -26.61 -52.98 34.29
C PRO A 3 -26.13 -51.55 34.70
N GLY A 4 -26.93 -50.47 34.68
CA GLY A 4 -28.03 -50.10 35.62
C GLY A 4 -27.52 -48.98 36.57
N THR A 5 -28.28 -47.97 37.04
CA THR A 5 -29.73 -47.81 37.23
C THR A 5 -30.14 -46.32 37.43
N VAL A 6 -31.30 -45.92 36.85
CA VAL A 6 -32.49 -45.24 37.47
C VAL A 6 -32.31 -43.84 38.11
N GLY A 7 -33.22 -42.86 38.00
CA GLY A 7 -34.57 -42.72 37.40
C GLY A 7 -35.14 -41.30 37.73
N ARG A 8 -36.41 -40.88 37.59
CA ARG A 8 -37.63 -41.25 36.83
C ARG A 8 -38.79 -40.37 37.38
N SER A 9 -39.41 -39.48 36.59
CA SER A 9 -40.78 -38.89 36.77
C SER A 9 -41.00 -37.78 35.71
N GLY A 10 -42.16 -37.51 35.11
CA GLY A 10 -43.46 -38.21 35.00
C GLY A 10 -44.29 -37.60 33.82
N PRO A 11 -45.37 -38.22 33.32
CA PRO A 11 -46.13 -37.79 32.13
C PRO A 11 -47.59 -37.34 32.51
N PRO A 12 -48.63 -37.29 31.63
CA PRO A 12 -48.77 -37.26 30.16
C PRO A 12 -49.71 -36.10 29.64
N ALA A 13 -50.30 -36.27 28.43
CA ALA A 13 -51.51 -35.61 27.88
C ALA A 13 -51.37 -34.17 27.30
N ASP A 14 -52.10 -33.75 26.26
CA ASP A 14 -52.88 -34.48 25.23
C ASP A 14 -53.13 -33.56 24.00
N GLY A 15 -53.49 -34.18 22.86
CA GLY A 15 -54.37 -33.52 21.87
C GLY A 15 -53.76 -33.02 20.54
N PRO A 16 -54.52 -33.01 19.41
CA PRO A 16 -53.94 -33.39 18.12
C PRO A 16 -54.43 -32.61 16.87
N ALA A 17 -54.04 -33.16 15.72
CA ALA A 17 -54.65 -33.07 14.38
C ALA A 17 -54.34 -31.83 13.49
N VAL A 18 -53.89 -31.88 12.22
CA VAL A 18 -53.70 -32.90 11.14
C VAL A 18 -54.73 -32.80 9.97
N ARG A 19 -54.20 -32.43 8.79
CA ARG A 19 -54.57 -32.84 7.39
C ARG A 19 -55.73 -32.18 6.60
N HIS A 20 -55.35 -31.82 5.36
CA HIS A 20 -55.94 -32.24 4.05
C HIS A 20 -57.28 -31.63 3.57
N SER A 21 -57.61 -31.55 2.27
CA SER A 21 -56.84 -31.68 1.00
C SER A 21 -57.74 -31.42 -0.24
N ARG A 22 -57.13 -31.32 -1.45
CA ARG A 22 -57.72 -31.54 -2.81
C ARG A 22 -58.76 -30.50 -3.30
N GLY A 23 -58.90 -30.20 -4.60
CA GLY A 23 -58.02 -30.55 -5.74
C GLY A 23 -58.71 -30.42 -7.12
N LEU A 24 -57.88 -30.40 -8.17
CA LEU A 24 -58.15 -30.80 -9.59
C LEU A 24 -59.28 -30.13 -10.40
N ARG A 25 -58.92 -29.61 -11.59
CA ARG A 25 -59.32 -30.23 -12.89
C ARG A 25 -58.49 -29.70 -14.10
N ARG A 26 -58.42 -30.53 -15.15
CA ARG A 26 -57.73 -30.29 -16.44
C ARG A 26 -58.70 -29.72 -17.49
N ARG A 27 -58.19 -29.11 -18.58
CA ARG A 27 -58.35 -29.62 -19.98
C ARG A 27 -57.64 -28.77 -21.07
N ASN A 28 -56.98 -29.50 -21.98
CA ASN A 28 -56.86 -29.36 -23.46
C ASN A 28 -56.41 -28.04 -24.14
N GLY A 29 -55.43 -28.14 -25.04
CA GLY A 29 -55.24 -27.25 -26.22
C GLY A 29 -56.17 -27.64 -27.40
N PRO A 30 -56.00 -27.12 -28.65
CA PRO A 30 -54.74 -27.29 -29.41
C PRO A 30 -54.38 -26.26 -30.53
N ARG A 31 -53.18 -26.44 -31.13
CA ARG A 31 -52.77 -26.20 -32.56
C ARG A 31 -53.00 -24.84 -33.26
N SER A 32 -51.89 -24.19 -33.67
CA SER A 32 -51.47 -23.95 -35.09
C SER A 32 -50.22 -23.04 -35.13
N GLY A 33 -49.35 -23.04 -36.16
CA GLY A 33 -49.30 -23.93 -37.32
C GLY A 33 -49.01 -23.28 -38.68
N VAL A 34 -48.03 -22.37 -38.82
CA VAL A 34 -47.61 -21.87 -40.15
C VAL A 34 -46.09 -21.85 -40.32
N ARG A 35 -45.58 -22.77 -41.15
CA ARG A 35 -44.38 -22.54 -41.98
C ARG A 35 -44.86 -21.90 -43.28
N ARG A 36 -44.22 -20.83 -43.76
CA ARG A 36 -44.05 -20.60 -45.20
C ARG A 36 -42.63 -20.12 -45.53
N ARG A 37 -42.19 -20.52 -46.72
CA ARG A 37 -40.86 -20.30 -47.32
C ARG A 37 -41.00 -19.38 -48.52
N ARG A 38 -39.88 -18.72 -48.92
CA ARG A 38 -39.66 -17.98 -50.18
C ARG A 38 -40.50 -16.68 -50.28
N HIS A 39 -40.06 -15.62 -50.97
CA HIS A 39 -39.03 -15.48 -52.01
C HIS A 39 -38.07 -14.30 -51.74
N GLY A 40 -36.84 -14.37 -52.28
CA GLY A 40 -36.05 -13.16 -52.56
C GLY A 40 -36.51 -12.49 -53.86
N PRO A 41 -36.03 -11.27 -54.15
CA PRO A 41 -34.96 -11.23 -55.14
C PRO A 41 -33.83 -10.22 -54.83
N GLY A 42 -32.61 -10.57 -55.19
CA GLY A 42 -31.66 -9.60 -55.74
C GLY A 42 -31.51 -9.81 -57.25
N PRO A 43 -30.53 -9.20 -57.93
CA PRO A 43 -29.67 -8.08 -57.51
C PRO A 43 -29.71 -6.91 -58.53
N ARG A 44 -29.02 -5.80 -58.26
CA ARG A 44 -28.54 -4.88 -59.32
C ARG A 44 -27.04 -4.63 -59.20
N ARG A 45 -26.39 -4.53 -60.37
CA ARG A 45 -24.94 -4.53 -60.57
C ARG A 45 -24.38 -3.12 -60.82
N GLY A 46 -23.17 -2.89 -60.32
CA GLY A 46 -22.15 -1.94 -60.77
C GLY A 46 -20.92 -2.18 -59.88
N ARG A 47 -19.73 -2.64 -60.30
CA ARG A 47 -18.83 -2.21 -61.40
C ARG A 47 -18.63 -0.68 -61.38
N ARG A 48 -17.42 -0.13 -61.27
CA ARG A 48 -16.05 -0.70 -61.44
C ARG A 48 -14.98 0.22 -60.80
N GLY A 49 -13.73 -0.26 -60.65
CA GLY A 49 -12.57 0.52 -60.17
C GLY A 49 -12.16 0.11 -58.75
N ASP A 50 -11.25 -0.83 -58.49
CA ASP A 50 -10.06 -1.32 -59.22
C ASP A 50 -8.85 -0.38 -59.16
N ARG A 51 -8.04 -0.55 -58.10
CA ARG A 51 -6.58 -0.31 -58.00
C ARG A 51 -6.08 -1.07 -56.77
N GLY A 52 -5.40 -2.20 -56.98
CA GLY A 52 -4.80 -2.99 -55.91
C GLY A 52 -3.33 -2.63 -55.65
N VAL A 53 -2.82 -3.00 -54.49
CA VAL A 53 -1.41 -3.34 -54.25
C VAL A 53 -1.39 -4.62 -53.41
N GLN A 54 -0.51 -5.55 -53.76
CA GLN A 54 -0.51 -6.93 -53.23
C GLN A 54 0.33 -7.07 -51.95
N LEU A 55 -0.09 -7.99 -51.08
CA LEU A 55 0.78 -8.67 -50.13
C LEU A 55 1.67 -9.67 -50.87
N HIS A 56 2.91 -9.85 -50.42
CA HIS A 56 3.79 -10.93 -50.86
C HIS A 56 4.37 -11.69 -49.66
N ASP A 57 4.20 -13.01 -49.68
CA ASP A 57 4.79 -13.95 -48.73
C ASP A 57 6.19 -14.44 -49.16
N LEU A 58 6.89 -15.07 -48.20
CA LEU A 58 8.26 -15.59 -48.23
C LEU A 58 8.53 -16.73 -49.25
N PRO A 59 9.80 -17.07 -49.50
CA PRO A 59 10.27 -18.41 -49.10
C PRO A 59 11.75 -18.50 -48.57
N PRO A 60 12.18 -19.67 -48.02
CA PRO A 60 13.38 -19.79 -47.15
C PRO A 60 14.54 -20.66 -47.70
N ARG A 61 15.64 -20.77 -46.93
CA ARG A 61 16.72 -21.80 -46.99
C ARG A 61 17.22 -22.04 -45.53
N ARG A 62 17.41 -23.22 -44.94
CA ARG A 62 18.20 -24.45 -45.27
C ARG A 62 19.69 -24.13 -45.56
N GLY A 63 20.68 -24.58 -44.79
CA GLY A 63 20.72 -25.32 -43.51
C GLY A 63 22.14 -25.20 -42.93
N ASP A 64 22.84 -26.19 -42.35
CA ASP A 64 22.57 -27.61 -41.98
C ASP A 64 23.59 -28.01 -40.85
N GLY A 65 23.74 -29.30 -40.49
CA GLY A 65 24.72 -29.81 -39.49
C GLY A 65 26.09 -30.21 -40.07
N PRO A 66 26.96 -31.02 -39.40
CA PRO A 66 26.59 -32.05 -38.41
C PRO A 66 27.54 -32.33 -37.20
N ASP A 67 27.04 -33.21 -36.31
CA ASP A 67 27.65 -34.34 -35.57
C ASP A 67 28.74 -34.27 -34.46
N ASP A 68 28.42 -35.12 -33.46
CA ASP A 68 29.23 -36.07 -32.67
C ASP A 68 30.14 -35.67 -31.50
N GLY A 69 30.06 -36.51 -30.44
CA GLY A 69 30.97 -36.48 -29.29
C GLY A 69 30.43 -37.05 -27.97
N ARG A 70 30.23 -38.38 -27.85
CA ARG A 70 30.05 -39.05 -26.53
C ARG A 70 31.38 -39.10 -25.75
N ALA A 71 31.34 -38.97 -24.42
CA ALA A 71 31.90 -39.97 -23.48
C ALA A 71 31.88 -39.51 -22.00
N GLN A 72 32.05 -40.50 -21.10
CA GLN A 72 32.06 -40.38 -19.63
C GLN A 72 33.48 -40.06 -19.11
N GLY A 73 33.63 -39.52 -17.88
CA GLY A 73 34.96 -39.39 -17.26
C GLY A 73 35.00 -38.68 -15.90
N ALA A 74 35.30 -39.42 -14.85
CA ALA A 74 35.22 -39.06 -13.43
C ALA A 74 36.25 -38.01 -12.89
N GLN A 75 35.97 -37.59 -11.65
CA GLN A 75 36.88 -37.20 -10.55
C GLN A 75 37.41 -35.75 -10.37
N ALA A 76 37.07 -35.24 -9.17
CA ALA A 76 37.91 -34.52 -8.20
C ALA A 76 38.68 -33.25 -8.61
N GLY A 77 38.24 -32.12 -8.06
CA GLY A 77 39.02 -30.87 -8.01
C GLY A 77 38.27 -29.75 -7.28
N ALA A 78 38.49 -29.60 -5.98
CA ALA A 78 37.96 -28.46 -5.22
C ALA A 78 38.90 -27.25 -5.33
N PRO A 79 38.38 -26.04 -5.60
CA PRO A 79 39.07 -24.80 -5.27
C PRO A 79 38.40 -24.09 -4.08
N ALA A 80 39.22 -23.47 -3.24
CA ALA A 80 38.79 -22.83 -2.00
C ALA A 80 37.84 -21.63 -2.22
N ARG A 81 36.88 -21.48 -1.32
CA ARG A 81 36.01 -20.30 -1.24
C ARG A 81 36.85 -19.05 -0.92
N ARG A 82 37.01 -18.15 -1.89
CA ARG A 82 37.35 -16.74 -1.58
C ARG A 82 36.08 -16.02 -1.17
N ALA A 83 36.07 -15.46 0.04
CA ALA A 83 35.00 -14.55 0.46
C ALA A 83 35.08 -13.24 -0.34
N PRO A 84 33.96 -12.65 -0.77
CA PRO A 84 33.96 -11.27 -1.23
C PRO A 84 34.24 -10.32 -0.05
N ASP A 85 35.00 -9.26 -0.29
CA ASP A 85 35.31 -8.26 0.73
C ASP A 85 34.02 -7.61 1.26
N ARG A 86 33.80 -7.74 2.58
CA ARG A 86 32.65 -7.13 3.25
C ARG A 86 32.73 -5.61 3.16
N CYS A 87 31.57 -4.99 2.92
CA CYS A 87 31.38 -3.54 2.84
C CYS A 87 32.14 -2.81 3.96
N ARG A 88 33.23 -2.12 3.60
CA ARG A 88 33.85 -1.11 4.46
C ARG A 88 33.38 0.27 4.00
N PRO A 89 33.04 1.19 4.92
CA PRO A 89 32.77 2.57 4.54
C PRO A 89 34.05 3.18 3.93
N ARG A 90 33.95 3.71 2.71
CA ARG A 90 35.02 4.52 2.11
C ARG A 90 34.83 5.97 2.53
N SER A 91 35.77 6.49 3.30
CA SER A 91 35.89 7.92 3.63
C SER A 91 36.61 8.68 2.51
N ASP A 92 36.04 9.84 2.15
CA ASP A 92 36.61 10.99 1.44
C ASP A 92 37.48 10.82 0.17
N HIS A 93 37.05 11.49 -0.91
CA HIS A 93 37.70 12.76 -1.27
C HIS A 93 36.92 13.59 -2.30
N ASP A 94 37.10 14.91 -2.19
CA ASP A 94 36.73 15.98 -3.11
C ASP A 94 36.51 15.60 -4.59
N ARG A 95 35.36 16.00 -5.12
CA ARG A 95 35.24 16.40 -6.53
C ARG A 95 34.53 17.74 -6.65
N ARG A 96 35.33 18.78 -6.92
CA ARG A 96 34.86 20.10 -7.31
C ARG A 96 34.11 20.00 -8.64
N TYR A 97 32.85 20.40 -8.67
CA TYR A 97 32.17 20.71 -9.92
C TYR A 97 32.46 22.17 -10.28
N SER A 98 33.16 22.37 -11.40
CA SER A 98 33.28 23.69 -12.02
C SER A 98 31.89 24.19 -12.43
N ARG A 99 31.64 25.47 -12.18
CA ARG A 99 30.46 26.18 -12.70
C ARG A 99 30.77 26.70 -14.09
N ASP A 100 29.99 26.30 -15.07
CA ASP A 100 29.86 27.02 -16.33
C ASP A 100 28.37 27.26 -16.62
N HIS A 101 27.95 28.52 -16.46
CA HIS A 101 26.64 29.01 -16.88
C HIS A 101 26.84 30.03 -18.00
N PRO A 102 26.26 29.84 -19.20
CA PRO A 102 26.12 30.94 -20.15
C PRO A 102 25.03 31.91 -19.65
N ALA A 103 25.30 33.21 -19.76
CA ALA A 103 24.40 34.26 -19.33
C ALA A 103 23.25 34.50 -20.32
N VAL A 104 22.11 34.99 -19.82
CA VAL A 104 20.98 35.51 -20.61
C VAL A 104 20.72 36.96 -20.14
N PRO A 105 20.53 37.94 -21.05
CA PRO A 105 20.64 39.35 -20.70
C PRO A 105 19.42 39.94 -20.00
N ARG A 106 19.65 41.06 -19.31
CA ARG A 106 18.62 41.91 -18.70
C ARG A 106 17.87 42.70 -19.78
N SER A 107 16.58 42.93 -19.58
CA SER A 107 15.81 44.00 -20.23
C SER A 107 15.25 44.96 -19.17
N ASP A 108 15.07 46.22 -19.57
CA ASP A 108 14.96 47.34 -18.65
C ASP A 108 13.54 47.69 -18.19
N ARG A 109 13.56 48.49 -17.12
CA ARG A 109 12.47 49.21 -16.43
C ARG A 109 11.33 49.73 -17.32
N LEU A 110 10.12 49.70 -16.76
CA LEU A 110 9.25 50.89 -16.71
C LEU A 110 8.67 51.06 -15.29
N ALA A 111 8.36 52.30 -14.92
CA ALA A 111 8.10 52.71 -13.53
C ALA A 111 6.73 53.35 -13.33
N GLY A 112 6.20 53.22 -12.10
CA GLY A 112 5.00 53.90 -11.59
C GLY A 112 4.27 53.02 -10.56
N GLY A 113 3.83 53.50 -9.40
CA GLY A 113 4.04 54.80 -8.77
C GLY A 113 2.87 55.18 -7.85
N ARG A 114 3.09 55.22 -6.52
CA ARG A 114 2.17 55.70 -5.45
C ARG A 114 0.96 54.75 -5.17
N ALA A 115 0.39 54.63 -3.96
CA ALA A 115 0.72 55.17 -2.63
C ALA A 115 0.20 54.23 -1.49
N HIS A 116 0.72 54.41 -0.27
CA HIS A 116 0.17 53.83 0.98
C HIS A 116 -1.11 54.55 1.45
N PRO A 117 -1.89 53.93 2.35
CA PRO A 117 -1.94 54.49 3.72
C PRO A 117 -1.71 53.45 4.82
N ALA A 118 -1.73 53.91 6.09
CA ALA A 118 -1.09 53.23 7.22
C ALA A 118 -2.04 52.79 8.36
N HIS A 119 -1.49 51.91 9.20
CA HIS A 119 -1.79 51.66 10.62
C HIS A 119 -3.22 51.82 11.20
N HIS A 120 -3.70 50.73 11.82
CA HIS A 120 -4.16 50.82 13.21
C HIS A 120 -3.72 49.60 14.04
N ARG A 121 -2.91 49.84 15.08
CA ARG A 121 -2.77 48.95 16.25
C ARG A 121 -3.84 49.34 17.29
N ARG A 122 -4.38 48.38 18.04
CA ARG A 122 -5.04 48.65 19.33
C ARG A 122 -4.52 47.69 20.41
N HIS A 123 -4.39 48.22 21.62
CA HIS A 123 -3.79 47.56 22.77
C HIS A 123 -4.78 46.69 23.56
N LEU A 124 -4.22 45.75 24.32
CA LEU A 124 -4.86 44.97 25.39
C LEU A 124 -5.24 45.86 26.59
N PRO A 125 -6.23 45.43 27.39
CA PRO A 125 -6.27 45.71 28.83
C PRO A 125 -5.92 44.46 29.67
N THR A 126 -5.22 44.69 30.78
CA THR A 126 -4.86 43.72 31.82
C THR A 126 -6.04 43.38 32.75
N GLY A 127 -6.15 42.12 33.21
CA GLY A 127 -7.16 41.68 34.19
C GLY A 127 -6.70 41.71 35.66
N PRO A 128 -7.45 41.10 36.60
CA PRO A 128 -7.03 40.99 38.01
C PRO A 128 -6.87 39.54 38.55
N ARG A 129 -5.68 39.30 39.10
CA ARG A 129 -5.30 38.55 40.33
C ARG A 129 -6.15 37.34 40.83
N LEU A 130 -5.51 36.17 40.73
CA LEU A 130 -5.23 35.19 41.82
C LEU A 130 -6.16 35.10 43.04
N VAL A 131 -6.77 33.91 43.23
CA VAL A 131 -7.18 33.38 44.54
C VAL A 131 -6.43 32.05 44.80
N ARG A 132 -5.82 31.90 45.98
CA ARG A 132 -5.14 30.67 46.41
C ARG A 132 -6.14 29.72 47.07
N HIS A 133 -6.23 28.47 46.62
CA HIS A 133 -6.89 27.40 47.38
C HIS A 133 -5.89 26.40 48.00
N ARG A 134 -6.29 25.88 49.17
CA ARG A 134 -5.43 25.16 50.11
C ARG A 134 -5.15 23.71 49.69
N ARG A 135 -4.02 23.19 50.17
CA ARG A 135 -3.67 21.76 50.13
C ARG A 135 -4.67 20.96 50.98
N HIS A 136 -5.21 19.88 50.42
CA HIS A 136 -5.79 18.79 51.19
C HIS A 136 -4.96 17.50 51.01
N ARG A 137 -4.76 16.78 52.11
CA ARG A 137 -3.90 15.61 52.24
C ARG A 137 -4.76 14.44 52.68
N ALA A 138 -5.04 13.50 51.78
CA ALA A 138 -5.70 12.22 52.11
C ALA A 138 -5.03 11.11 51.28
N LEU A 139 -4.23 10.26 51.94
CA LEU A 139 -4.54 8.87 52.31
C LEU A 139 -4.20 7.86 51.19
N ARG A 140 -3.12 7.10 51.43
CA ARG A 140 -2.65 6.01 50.55
C ARG A 140 -3.41 4.70 50.85
N PRO A 141 -3.87 3.95 49.84
CA PRO A 141 -4.22 2.54 50.03
C PRO A 141 -2.97 1.71 50.35
N ARG A 142 -3.09 0.73 51.25
CA ARG A 142 -2.04 -0.28 51.50
C ARG A 142 -2.23 -1.46 50.54
N HIS A 143 -1.21 -1.81 49.76
CA HIS A 143 -1.18 -3.09 49.02
C HIS A 143 -0.67 -4.23 49.91
N PRO A 144 -1.23 -5.45 49.81
CA PRO A 144 -0.65 -6.64 50.45
C PRO A 144 0.65 -7.08 49.75
N GLY A 145 1.48 -7.82 50.48
CA GLY A 145 2.89 -8.06 50.13
C GLY A 145 3.13 -8.91 48.88
N ARG A 146 4.19 -8.58 48.13
CA ARG A 146 4.70 -9.41 47.02
C ARG A 146 5.69 -10.45 47.56
N GLY A 147 5.39 -11.72 47.36
CA GLY A 147 6.39 -12.80 47.48
C GLY A 147 7.48 -12.64 46.40
N ARG A 148 8.74 -12.95 46.75
CA ARG A 148 9.87 -12.89 45.82
C ARG A 148 9.93 -14.17 44.97
N GLY A 149 9.42 -14.11 43.74
CA GLY A 149 9.83 -15.04 42.68
C GLY A 149 11.21 -14.66 42.11
N PRO A 150 11.94 -15.61 41.48
CA PRO A 150 13.25 -15.32 40.89
C PRO A 150 13.11 -14.35 39.72
N GLY A 151 13.68 -13.15 39.87
CA GLY A 151 13.52 -12.05 38.91
C GLY A 151 14.27 -12.29 37.59
N ALA A 152 13.61 -11.96 36.48
CA ALA A 152 14.26 -11.83 35.18
C ALA A 152 15.41 -10.80 35.27
N ARG A 153 16.63 -11.21 34.90
CA ARG A 153 17.76 -10.28 34.74
C ARG A 153 17.71 -9.66 33.35
N PHE A 154 17.02 -8.53 33.25
CA PHE A 154 17.27 -7.58 32.17
C PHE A 154 18.71 -7.04 32.28
N PRO A 155 19.40 -6.73 31.18
CA PRO A 155 20.63 -5.93 31.25
C PRO A 155 20.31 -4.60 31.95
N ALA A 156 21.19 -4.18 32.87
CA ALA A 156 20.94 -2.99 33.67
C ALA A 156 20.80 -1.74 32.78
N ALA A 157 19.76 -0.95 33.02
CA ALA A 157 19.46 0.30 32.31
C ALA A 157 20.41 1.45 32.74
N GLY A 158 21.72 1.22 32.62
CA GLY A 158 22.79 2.12 33.06
C GLY A 158 23.99 2.21 32.11
N GLY A 159 23.95 1.54 30.95
CA GLY A 159 24.89 1.79 29.86
C GLY A 159 24.27 2.76 28.86
N GLY A 160 24.96 3.87 28.55
CA GLY A 160 24.48 4.85 27.57
C GLY A 160 24.13 4.19 26.23
N VAL A 161 22.94 4.48 25.71
CA VAL A 161 22.44 3.87 24.48
C VAL A 161 23.35 4.31 23.33
N ARG A 162 24.09 3.36 22.76
CA ARG A 162 24.96 3.58 21.60
C ARG A 162 24.24 3.10 20.37
N MET A 163 24.05 3.98 19.40
CA MET A 163 23.67 3.62 18.03
C MET A 163 24.65 2.59 17.43
N LYS A 164 24.15 1.70 16.57
CA LYS A 164 24.99 1.03 15.55
C LYS A 164 24.41 1.34 14.18
N THR A 165 25.28 1.42 13.18
CA THR A 165 24.89 1.30 11.78
C THR A 165 24.98 -0.18 11.39
N VAL A 166 23.99 -0.67 10.64
CA VAL A 166 23.88 -2.05 10.12
C VAL A 166 23.85 -1.96 8.59
N ALA A 167 24.55 -2.88 7.92
CA ALA A 167 24.45 -3.06 6.49
C ALA A 167 23.34 -4.07 6.16
N LEU A 168 22.40 -3.68 5.29
CA LEU A 168 21.41 -4.57 4.68
C LEU A 168 21.82 -4.78 3.22
N GLU A 169 22.48 -5.89 2.91
CA GLU A 169 22.86 -6.26 1.55
C GLU A 169 21.63 -6.74 0.79
N ILE A 170 21.29 -6.09 -0.33
CA ILE A 170 20.10 -6.42 -1.13
C ILE A 170 20.45 -7.51 -2.15
N THR A 171 20.05 -8.75 -1.90
CA THR A 171 20.37 -9.91 -2.73
C THR A 171 19.40 -10.12 -3.90
N SER A 172 18.14 -9.67 -3.75
CA SER A 172 17.11 -9.63 -4.81
C SER A 172 16.19 -8.42 -4.65
N THR A 173 15.61 -7.97 -5.76
CA THR A 173 14.60 -6.89 -5.82
C THR A 173 13.41 -7.35 -6.66
N GLY A 174 12.24 -6.80 -6.39
CA GLY A 174 11.05 -6.96 -7.23
C GLY A 174 11.16 -6.24 -8.57
N TRP A 175 10.04 -6.05 -9.25
CA TRP A 175 10.01 -5.30 -10.52
C TRP A 175 10.34 -3.82 -10.31
N ILE A 176 9.89 -3.25 -9.19
CA ILE A 176 10.26 -1.92 -8.70
C ILE A 176 10.40 -2.01 -7.18
N THR A 177 11.56 -1.64 -6.65
CA THR A 177 11.81 -1.54 -5.21
C THR A 177 12.30 -0.13 -4.89
N THR A 178 11.63 0.57 -3.98
CA THR A 178 11.93 1.98 -3.67
C THR A 178 11.84 2.26 -2.18
N PHE A 179 12.58 3.27 -1.71
CA PHE A 179 12.25 3.90 -0.43
C PHE A 179 10.89 4.62 -0.55
N GLN A 180 10.07 4.49 0.50
CA GLN A 180 8.80 5.19 0.63
C GLN A 180 8.60 5.60 2.08
N ASP A 181 7.75 6.60 2.27
CA ASP A 181 7.15 6.97 3.55
C ASP A 181 5.66 7.32 3.32
N LEU A 182 5.02 8.05 4.23
CA LEU A 182 3.62 8.47 4.07
C LEU A 182 3.43 9.69 3.14
N GLY A 183 4.51 10.19 2.54
CA GLY A 183 4.55 11.29 1.59
C GLY A 183 4.85 12.65 2.21
N ARG A 184 5.10 13.60 1.30
CA ARG A 184 5.41 15.01 1.57
C ARG A 184 4.23 15.73 2.22
N ARG A 185 4.53 16.71 3.08
CA ARG A 185 3.53 17.60 3.70
C ARG A 185 3.60 19.00 3.10
N ASP A 186 2.44 19.62 2.91
CA ASP A 186 2.29 21.02 2.47
C ASP A 186 3.06 21.38 1.17
N THR A 187 3.20 20.40 0.27
CA THR A 187 3.84 20.55 -1.05
C THR A 187 2.86 20.80 -2.18
N GLU A 188 1.59 20.37 -2.05
CA GLU A 188 0.62 20.46 -3.17
C GLU A 188 0.33 21.92 -3.56
N ARG A 189 0.30 22.84 -2.57
CA ARG A 189 0.21 24.29 -2.81
C ARG A 189 1.41 24.91 -3.57
N ARG A 190 2.47 24.13 -3.81
CA ARG A 190 3.68 24.49 -4.56
C ARG A 190 3.82 23.70 -5.87
N GLY A 191 2.77 22.99 -6.31
CA GLY A 191 2.78 22.20 -7.53
C GLY A 191 3.40 20.80 -7.41
N VAL A 192 3.88 20.39 -6.23
CA VAL A 192 4.54 19.08 -6.02
C VAL A 192 3.60 18.11 -5.29
N PRO A 193 3.26 16.94 -5.88
CA PRO A 193 2.38 15.96 -5.24
C PRO A 193 2.88 15.47 -3.87
N THR A 194 1.95 14.98 -3.06
CA THR A 194 2.25 14.32 -1.78
C THR A 194 3.13 13.08 -1.96
N GLY A 195 2.89 12.24 -2.97
CA GLY A 195 3.66 11.00 -3.17
C GLY A 195 3.55 10.04 -1.98
N GLY A 196 4.59 9.25 -1.73
CA GLY A 196 4.61 8.22 -0.68
C GLY A 196 3.97 6.89 -1.09
N ALA A 197 4.02 5.92 -0.17
CA ALA A 197 3.53 4.56 -0.34
C ALA A 197 2.10 4.49 -0.90
N ALA A 198 1.84 3.61 -1.86
CA ALA A 198 0.50 3.52 -2.45
C ALA A 198 -0.55 3.03 -1.43
N ASP A 199 -0.22 1.98 -0.68
CA ASP A 199 -0.98 1.48 0.47
C ASP A 199 -0.38 2.02 1.77
N GLN A 200 -0.91 3.18 2.16
CA GLN A 200 -0.53 3.92 3.37
C GLN A 200 -0.85 3.15 4.66
N HIS A 201 -1.85 2.25 4.64
CA HIS A 201 -2.22 1.45 5.81
C HIS A 201 -1.13 0.42 6.12
N SER A 202 -0.73 -0.36 5.13
CA SER A 202 0.29 -1.40 5.31
C SER A 202 1.65 -0.79 5.63
N ALA A 203 2.02 0.30 4.96
CA ALA A 203 3.23 1.08 5.27
C ALA A 203 3.25 1.54 6.75
N ALA A 204 2.17 2.14 7.23
CA ALA A 204 2.06 2.57 8.63
C ALA A 204 2.15 1.39 9.61
N VAL A 205 1.44 0.28 9.33
CA VAL A 205 1.47 -0.91 10.20
C VAL A 205 2.85 -1.56 10.23
N ALA A 206 3.59 -1.63 9.12
CA ALA A 206 4.95 -2.17 9.11
C ALA A 206 5.87 -1.41 10.09
N ASN A 207 5.86 -0.08 10.03
CA ASN A 207 6.61 0.78 10.94
C ASN A 207 6.22 0.54 12.41
N LEU A 208 4.91 0.50 12.70
CA LEU A 208 4.42 0.29 14.07
C LEU A 208 4.79 -1.09 14.63
N LEU A 209 4.79 -2.13 13.79
CA LEU A 209 5.21 -3.48 14.18
C LEU A 209 6.69 -3.57 14.58
N VAL A 210 7.55 -2.64 14.12
CA VAL A 210 8.97 -2.57 14.51
C VAL A 210 9.26 -1.44 15.50
N GLY A 211 8.25 -0.75 16.01
CA GLY A 211 8.41 0.36 16.97
C GLY A 211 8.86 1.69 16.35
N ASN A 212 8.87 1.81 15.02
CA ASN A 212 9.14 3.06 14.32
C ASN A 212 7.91 3.98 14.35
N PRO A 213 8.07 5.31 14.20
CA PRO A 213 6.96 6.20 13.89
C PRO A 213 6.22 5.71 12.64
N ARG A 214 4.89 5.74 12.64
CA ARG A 214 4.06 5.31 11.49
C ARG A 214 4.50 5.90 10.13
N GLY A 215 5.12 7.08 10.14
CA GLY A 215 5.60 7.80 8.96
C GLY A 215 7.08 7.64 8.61
N ALA A 216 7.83 6.74 9.25
CA ALA A 216 9.25 6.54 8.96
C ALA A 216 9.51 5.92 7.57
N THR A 217 10.70 6.17 7.02
CA THR A 217 11.16 5.57 5.76
C THR A 217 11.22 4.05 5.86
N LEU A 218 10.67 3.38 4.85
CA LEU A 218 10.66 1.93 4.69
C LEU A 218 10.87 1.57 3.21
N ILE A 219 10.94 0.28 2.90
CA ILE A 219 11.05 -0.21 1.53
C ILE A 219 9.67 -0.67 1.03
N GLU A 220 9.18 -0.07 -0.06
CA GLU A 220 8.05 -0.60 -0.84
C GLU A 220 8.60 -1.45 -2.00
N ASN A 221 8.08 -2.66 -2.14
CA ASN A 221 8.42 -3.57 -3.22
C ASN A 221 7.19 -3.96 -4.04
N LEU A 222 7.25 -3.72 -5.35
CA LEU A 222 6.21 -4.03 -6.33
C LEU A 222 6.55 -5.34 -7.06
N GLY A 223 5.77 -6.39 -6.78
CA GLY A 223 5.93 -7.72 -7.39
C GLY A 223 7.30 -8.36 -7.18
N GLY A 224 7.52 -9.52 -7.83
CA GLY A 224 8.78 -10.27 -7.73
C GLY A 224 9.17 -10.68 -6.30
N GLU A 225 10.46 -10.92 -6.08
CA GLU A 225 11.03 -11.27 -4.78
C GLU A 225 11.98 -10.18 -4.29
N LEU A 226 11.70 -9.60 -3.11
CA LEU A 226 12.67 -8.81 -2.35
C LEU A 226 13.45 -9.75 -1.43
N ALA A 227 14.78 -9.71 -1.49
CA ALA A 227 15.63 -10.45 -0.57
C ALA A 227 16.81 -9.61 -0.07
N LEU A 228 17.17 -9.79 1.20
CA LEU A 228 18.30 -9.10 1.81
C LEU A 228 18.99 -9.94 2.91
N VAL A 229 20.24 -9.59 3.22
CA VAL A 229 21.03 -10.16 4.32
C VAL A 229 21.51 -9.02 5.22
N PRO A 230 21.18 -9.02 6.53
CA PRO A 230 21.70 -8.04 7.48
C PRO A 230 23.06 -8.48 8.05
N ASP A 231 24.02 -7.57 8.22
CA ASP A 231 25.34 -7.89 8.79
C ASP A 231 25.36 -7.99 10.33
N ALA A 232 24.29 -7.57 10.99
CA ALA A 232 24.05 -7.69 12.42
C ALA A 232 22.56 -7.99 12.69
N ASP A 233 22.22 -8.46 13.89
CA ASP A 233 20.81 -8.72 14.25
C ASP A 233 19.91 -7.49 14.07
N VAL A 234 18.74 -7.69 13.47
CA VAL A 234 17.71 -6.66 13.23
C VAL A 234 16.30 -7.14 13.64
N LEU A 235 15.40 -6.19 13.88
CA LEU A 235 13.97 -6.41 14.00
C LEU A 235 13.28 -5.79 12.78
N LEU A 236 12.53 -6.58 12.02
CA LEU A 236 11.82 -6.14 10.83
C LEU A 236 10.35 -6.57 10.85
N ALA A 237 9.54 -5.99 9.98
CA ALA A 237 8.18 -6.46 9.72
C ALA A 237 7.84 -6.33 8.24
N VAL A 238 7.10 -7.32 7.72
CA VAL A 238 6.63 -7.37 6.33
C VAL A 238 5.12 -7.28 6.30
N THR A 239 4.55 -6.30 5.61
CA THR A 239 3.10 -6.11 5.45
C THR A 239 2.74 -5.88 3.98
N GLY A 240 1.49 -5.51 3.70
CA GLY A 240 0.96 -5.33 2.35
C GLY A 240 0.27 -6.60 1.87
N ALA A 241 0.46 -6.91 0.59
CA ALA A 241 -0.03 -8.13 -0.04
C ALA A 241 0.33 -9.38 0.78
N PRO A 242 -0.49 -10.44 0.76
CA PRO A 242 -0.12 -11.74 1.32
C PRO A 242 1.22 -12.19 0.73
N ALA A 243 2.17 -12.60 1.57
CA ALA A 243 3.52 -12.92 1.12
C ALA A 243 4.04 -14.18 1.81
N ARG A 244 4.78 -15.00 1.07
CA ARG A 244 5.65 -16.02 1.65
C ARG A 244 6.92 -15.30 2.13
N VAL A 245 7.15 -15.30 3.43
CA VAL A 245 8.36 -14.75 4.04
C VAL A 245 9.19 -15.90 4.62
N THR A 246 10.49 -15.91 4.34
CA THR A 246 11.43 -16.86 4.93
C THR A 246 12.65 -16.17 5.51
N VAL A 247 13.16 -16.67 6.63
CA VAL A 247 14.42 -16.23 7.27
C VAL A 247 15.34 -17.44 7.38
N GLY A 248 16.51 -17.39 6.74
CA GLY A 248 17.43 -18.55 6.69
C GLY A 248 16.81 -19.82 6.09
N GLY A 249 15.82 -19.67 5.21
CA GLY A 249 15.04 -20.77 4.63
C GLY A 249 13.84 -21.25 5.47
N GLY A 250 13.75 -20.88 6.75
CA GLY A 250 12.59 -21.17 7.59
C GLY A 250 11.41 -20.22 7.30
N ALA A 251 10.20 -20.74 7.13
CA ALA A 251 9.01 -19.92 6.90
C ALA A 251 8.58 -19.17 8.17
N VAL A 252 8.17 -17.90 8.01
CA VAL A 252 7.71 -17.02 9.11
C VAL A 252 6.46 -16.24 8.71
N GLU A 253 5.70 -15.76 9.69
CA GLU A 253 4.47 -15.01 9.44
C GLU A 253 4.74 -13.56 9.05
N SER A 254 4.24 -13.13 7.88
CA SER A 254 4.03 -11.71 7.58
C SER A 254 3.04 -11.07 8.56
N TRP A 255 3.00 -9.73 8.61
CA TRP A 255 2.17 -8.95 9.53
C TRP A 255 2.50 -9.18 11.02
N SER A 256 3.71 -9.67 11.32
CA SER A 256 4.27 -9.82 12.66
C SER A 256 5.65 -9.16 12.78
N PRO A 257 6.15 -8.86 14.00
CA PRO A 257 7.52 -8.43 14.21
C PRO A 257 8.48 -9.63 14.19
N LEU A 258 9.49 -9.57 13.33
CA LEU A 258 10.42 -10.66 13.02
C LEU A 258 11.84 -10.28 13.44
N VAL A 259 12.45 -11.09 14.29
CA VAL A 259 13.87 -10.97 14.67
C VAL A 259 14.70 -11.76 13.67
N VAL A 260 15.61 -11.10 12.98
CA VAL A 260 16.49 -11.71 11.99
C VAL A 260 17.92 -11.66 12.51
N PRO A 261 18.56 -12.82 12.75
CA PRO A 261 19.97 -12.87 13.14
C PRO A 261 20.89 -12.41 12.00
N ALA A 262 22.07 -11.92 12.37
CA ALA A 262 23.13 -11.59 11.42
C ALA A 262 23.38 -12.72 10.40
N GLY A 263 23.60 -12.36 9.13
CA GLY A 263 23.92 -13.27 8.04
C GLY A 263 22.77 -14.18 7.56
N HIS A 264 21.57 -14.09 8.13
CA HIS A 264 20.42 -14.88 7.67
C HIS A 264 19.67 -14.13 6.58
N GLU A 265 19.57 -14.72 5.39
CA GLU A 265 18.81 -14.13 4.28
C GLU A 265 17.31 -14.11 4.60
N VAL A 266 16.72 -12.93 4.42
CA VAL A 266 15.28 -12.68 4.44
C VAL A 266 14.81 -12.67 3.00
N ARG A 267 13.79 -13.47 2.67
CA ARG A 267 13.18 -13.49 1.32
C ARG A 267 11.69 -13.25 1.44
N ILE A 268 11.17 -12.39 0.56
CA ILE A 268 9.78 -11.92 0.55
C ILE A 268 9.22 -12.11 -0.86
N GLN A 269 8.39 -13.14 -1.04
CA GLN A 269 7.67 -13.38 -2.28
C GLN A 269 6.20 -13.01 -2.09
N GLY A 270 5.79 -11.85 -2.62
CA GLY A 270 4.40 -11.39 -2.60
C GLY A 270 3.50 -12.20 -3.55
N ASP A 271 2.26 -12.44 -3.14
CA ASP A 271 1.20 -13.01 -3.96
C ASP A 271 0.51 -11.91 -4.79
N VAL A 272 1.05 -11.67 -5.99
CA VAL A 272 0.54 -10.67 -6.92
C VAL A 272 -0.91 -10.90 -7.37
N SER A 273 -1.46 -12.12 -7.20
CA SER A 273 -2.88 -12.40 -7.45
C SER A 273 -3.81 -11.84 -6.38
N ARG A 274 -3.26 -11.44 -5.22
CA ARG A 274 -3.99 -10.88 -4.06
C ARG A 274 -3.56 -9.47 -3.68
N GLY A 275 -2.37 -9.03 -4.07
CA GLY A 275 -1.94 -7.64 -3.93
C GLY A 275 -0.56 -7.43 -4.54
N THR A 276 -0.30 -6.26 -5.10
CA THR A 276 0.95 -6.02 -5.85
C THR A 276 2.13 -5.53 -5.00
N ARG A 277 1.89 -5.03 -3.78
CA ARG A 277 2.91 -4.33 -2.99
C ARG A 277 3.12 -4.95 -1.62
N THR A 278 4.37 -5.25 -1.30
CA THR A 278 4.82 -5.60 0.04
C THR A 278 5.63 -4.46 0.64
N TYR A 279 5.49 -4.22 1.93
CA TYR A 279 6.21 -3.19 2.68
C TYR A 279 7.13 -3.82 3.71
N LEU A 280 8.40 -3.43 3.71
CA LEU A 280 9.41 -3.87 4.65
C LEU A 280 9.88 -2.68 5.50
N ALA A 281 9.54 -2.69 6.79
CA ALA A 281 10.10 -1.77 7.77
C ALA A 281 11.13 -2.51 8.65
N VAL A 282 12.15 -1.78 9.13
CA VAL A 282 13.18 -2.28 10.03
C VAL A 282 13.36 -1.30 11.19
N ASN A 283 13.47 -1.79 12.43
CA ASN A 283 13.59 -0.96 13.63
C ASN A 283 14.82 -0.05 13.54
N GLY A 284 14.59 1.26 13.62
CA GLY A 284 15.61 2.29 13.43
C GLY A 284 15.30 3.20 12.24
N ALA A 285 16.35 3.83 11.69
CA ALA A 285 16.25 4.74 10.56
C ALA A 285 17.06 4.19 9.36
N LEU A 286 16.38 3.95 8.24
CA LEU A 286 17.04 3.65 6.97
C LEU A 286 17.69 4.93 6.44
N THR A 287 18.97 4.84 6.03
CA THR A 287 19.67 5.94 5.36
C THR A 287 19.16 6.08 3.94
N ALA A 288 18.27 7.04 3.74
CA ALA A 288 17.75 7.47 2.44
C ALA A 288 17.83 9.00 2.34
N GLU A 289 18.00 9.53 1.13
CA GLU A 289 17.89 10.97 0.91
C GLU A 289 16.43 11.41 1.06
N THR A 290 16.19 12.71 1.26
CA THR A 290 14.83 13.25 1.28
C THR A 290 14.68 14.45 0.34
N LEU A 291 13.54 14.51 -0.34
CA LEU A 291 13.13 15.65 -1.16
C LEU A 291 11.86 16.26 -0.54
N LEU A 292 11.97 17.49 -0.05
CA LEU A 292 10.92 18.22 0.66
C LEU A 292 10.42 17.48 1.93
N GLY A 293 11.35 16.86 2.67
CA GLY A 293 11.08 16.16 3.93
C GLY A 293 10.43 14.79 3.77
N SER A 294 10.62 14.12 2.63
CA SER A 294 10.14 12.77 2.36
C SER A 294 11.14 11.99 1.52
N ALA A 295 11.32 10.70 1.85
CA ALA A 295 12.14 9.72 1.12
C ALA A 295 11.37 9.04 -0.03
N ALA A 296 10.09 9.38 -0.23
CA ALA A 296 9.35 8.91 -1.39
C ALA A 296 9.97 9.47 -2.70
N PRO A 297 10.01 8.72 -3.81
CA PRO A 297 10.51 9.23 -5.07
C PRO A 297 9.72 10.44 -5.60
N ASP A 298 10.23 11.07 -6.65
CA ASP A 298 9.46 11.90 -7.58
C ASP A 298 10.19 11.95 -8.93
N ALA A 299 9.69 11.18 -9.91
CA ALA A 299 10.29 11.09 -11.23
C ALA A 299 10.29 12.44 -11.99
N ARG A 300 9.33 13.35 -11.70
CA ARG A 300 9.28 14.68 -12.34
C ARG A 300 10.40 15.60 -11.85
N MET A 301 10.93 15.33 -10.66
CA MET A 301 12.02 16.07 -10.02
C MET A 301 13.37 15.32 -10.12
N GLY A 302 13.44 14.22 -10.88
CA GLY A 302 14.65 13.39 -11.00
C GLY A 302 15.01 12.58 -9.75
N PHE A 303 14.10 12.46 -8.78
CA PHE A 303 14.37 11.87 -7.46
C PHE A 303 13.95 10.39 -7.43
N GLY A 304 14.86 9.49 -7.80
CA GLY A 304 14.51 8.08 -8.10
C GLY A 304 14.29 7.16 -6.89
N GLN A 305 15.07 7.33 -5.81
CA GLN A 305 15.00 6.52 -4.55
C GLN A 305 14.86 4.99 -4.75
N ALA A 306 15.49 4.46 -5.81
CA ALA A 306 15.47 3.05 -6.14
C ALA A 306 16.43 2.25 -5.24
N VAL A 307 15.95 1.13 -4.72
CA VAL A 307 16.76 0.12 -4.04
C VAL A 307 17.08 -0.95 -5.09
N VAL A 308 18.37 -1.24 -5.30
CA VAL A 308 18.82 -2.13 -6.37
C VAL A 308 19.56 -3.35 -5.83
N ARG A 309 19.49 -4.47 -6.54
CA ARG A 309 20.28 -5.67 -6.24
C ARG A 309 21.78 -5.35 -6.20
N GLY A 310 22.48 -5.87 -5.20
CA GLY A 310 23.89 -5.61 -4.94
C GLY A 310 24.18 -4.27 -4.25
N SER A 311 23.15 -3.46 -3.97
CA SER A 311 23.31 -2.30 -3.08
C SER A 311 23.32 -2.71 -1.60
N CYS A 312 23.90 -1.84 -0.78
CA CYS A 312 23.88 -1.95 0.67
C CYS A 312 23.04 -0.79 1.22
N VAL A 313 21.88 -1.09 1.80
CA VAL A 313 21.08 -0.09 2.52
C VAL A 313 21.60 0.01 3.95
N LEU A 314 21.96 1.20 4.39
CA LEU A 314 22.41 1.43 5.77
C LEU A 314 21.20 1.66 6.69
N LEU A 315 21.29 1.13 7.90
CA LEU A 315 20.28 1.23 8.95
C LEU A 315 20.95 1.67 10.25
N ASP A 316 20.57 2.83 10.77
CA ASP A 316 20.96 3.25 12.12
C ASP A 316 19.94 2.75 13.13
N THR A 317 20.37 1.91 14.08
CA THR A 317 19.47 1.23 15.01
C THR A 317 20.06 0.99 16.41
N GLU A 318 19.19 1.06 17.40
CA GLU A 318 19.47 0.68 18.79
C GLU A 318 19.23 -0.81 19.04
N PHE A 319 18.67 -1.55 18.07
CA PHE A 319 18.37 -2.97 18.22
C PHE A 319 19.62 -3.82 18.51
N ARG A 320 19.54 -4.69 19.53
CA ARG A 320 20.64 -5.57 19.98
C ARG A 320 20.26 -7.05 20.06
N GLY A 321 19.16 -7.45 19.41
CA GLY A 321 18.59 -8.79 19.57
C GLY A 321 17.80 -8.94 20.87
N PHE A 322 17.19 -10.11 21.05
CA PHE A 322 16.54 -10.50 22.31
C PHE A 322 17.17 -11.79 22.84
N SER A 323 17.69 -11.79 24.07
CA SER A 323 17.98 -13.05 24.76
C SER A 323 16.70 -13.58 25.38
N ARG A 324 16.19 -14.72 24.89
CA ARG A 324 14.99 -15.38 25.44
C ARG A 324 15.26 -16.83 25.78
N ARG A 325 14.59 -17.33 26.83
CA ARG A 325 14.62 -18.76 27.17
C ARG A 325 13.51 -19.49 26.41
N LEU A 326 13.74 -20.77 26.10
CA LEU A 326 12.96 -21.57 25.13
C LEU A 326 11.46 -21.82 25.45
N PHE A 327 10.91 -21.26 26.53
CA PHE A 327 9.55 -21.54 27.01
C PHE A 327 8.75 -20.29 27.42
N GLU A 328 9.16 -19.10 26.99
CA GLU A 328 8.45 -17.84 27.26
C GLU A 328 7.31 -17.60 26.25
N ALA A 329 6.28 -16.86 26.66
CA ALA A 329 5.16 -16.43 25.81
C ALA A 329 5.62 -15.65 24.55
N PRO A 330 4.85 -15.62 23.44
CA PRO A 330 5.23 -14.86 22.25
C PRO A 330 5.54 -13.40 22.59
N LEU A 331 6.70 -12.93 22.11
CA LEU A 331 7.29 -11.64 22.51
C LEU A 331 6.39 -10.43 22.17
N PHE A 332 5.61 -10.56 21.11
CA PHE A 332 4.66 -9.56 20.66
C PHE A 332 3.29 -10.21 20.45
N ARG A 333 2.27 -9.67 21.12
CA ARG A 333 0.86 -10.06 20.92
C ARG A 333 0.04 -8.82 20.62
N LEU A 334 0.31 -8.23 19.46
CA LEU A 334 -0.21 -6.94 19.04
C LEU A 334 -1.59 -7.07 18.35
N PRO A 335 -2.49 -6.09 18.47
CA PRO A 335 -3.79 -6.09 17.81
C PRO A 335 -3.66 -5.65 16.35
N VAL A 336 -3.01 -6.48 15.51
CA VAL A 336 -2.62 -6.09 14.15
C VAL A 336 -3.84 -6.00 13.20
N PRO A 337 -4.13 -4.83 12.59
CA PRO A 337 -5.30 -4.64 11.74
C PRO A 337 -5.04 -5.09 10.30
N VAL A 338 -4.84 -6.39 10.10
CA VAL A 338 -4.57 -6.99 8.77
C VAL A 338 -5.76 -6.76 7.82
N PRO A 339 -5.58 -6.15 6.63
CA PRO A 339 -6.62 -6.05 5.60
C PRO A 339 -7.02 -7.43 5.05
N ARG A 340 -8.22 -7.53 4.49
CA ARG A 340 -8.61 -8.68 3.68
C ARG A 340 -8.27 -8.42 2.21
N PHE A 341 -7.64 -9.39 1.59
CA PHE A 341 -7.26 -9.40 0.18
C PHE A 341 -7.98 -10.54 -0.51
N ASP A 342 -9.28 -10.37 -0.71
CA ASP A 342 -10.18 -11.46 -1.11
C ASP A 342 -10.04 -11.77 -2.61
N ALA A 343 -10.27 -13.04 -2.97
CA ALA A 343 -10.18 -13.55 -4.33
C ALA A 343 -11.49 -13.27 -5.09
N GLY A 344 -11.62 -12.04 -5.58
CA GLY A 344 -12.75 -11.58 -6.40
C GLY A 344 -12.66 -10.08 -6.69
N PRO A 345 -13.74 -9.47 -7.21
CA PRO A 345 -13.84 -8.03 -7.38
C PRO A 345 -13.71 -7.30 -6.04
N TRP A 346 -12.97 -6.20 -6.01
CA TRP A 346 -12.84 -5.38 -4.81
C TRP A 346 -13.83 -4.22 -4.82
N ASP A 347 -14.65 -4.14 -3.77
CA ASP A 347 -15.63 -3.06 -3.61
C ASP A 347 -14.96 -1.79 -3.08
N ILE A 348 -14.97 -0.75 -3.92
CA ILE A 348 -14.39 0.55 -3.64
C ILE A 348 -15.52 1.53 -3.33
N ASP A 349 -15.52 2.09 -2.11
CA ASP A 349 -16.48 3.11 -1.73
C ASP A 349 -16.08 4.45 -2.37
N VAL A 350 -17.02 5.13 -3.01
CA VAL A 350 -16.82 6.42 -3.68
C VAL A 350 -17.77 7.46 -3.10
N VAL A 351 -17.30 8.67 -2.85
CA VAL A 351 -18.14 9.83 -2.53
C VAL A 351 -18.36 10.62 -3.81
N PRO A 352 -19.61 10.98 -4.18
CA PRO A 352 -19.89 11.83 -5.36
C PRO A 352 -19.12 13.15 -5.32
N SER A 353 -18.70 13.61 -6.51
CA SER A 353 -18.00 14.88 -6.73
C SER A 353 -18.81 15.77 -7.67
N HIS A 354 -18.44 17.06 -7.81
CA HIS A 354 -19.17 18.03 -8.62
C HIS A 354 -19.38 17.60 -10.09
N GLY A 355 -18.46 16.81 -10.66
CA GLY A 355 -18.58 16.30 -12.02
C GLY A 355 -19.64 15.22 -12.22
N ILE A 356 -20.24 14.67 -11.15
CA ILE A 356 -21.28 13.63 -11.27
C ILE A 356 -22.50 14.10 -12.07
N HIS A 357 -22.78 15.41 -12.07
CA HIS A 357 -23.92 16.00 -12.77
C HIS A 357 -23.60 16.43 -14.21
N THR A 358 -22.33 16.32 -14.65
CA THR A 358 -21.92 16.71 -16.02
C THR A 358 -22.09 15.59 -17.05
N ILE A 359 -22.47 14.39 -16.61
CA ILE A 359 -22.57 13.19 -17.44
C ILE A 359 -23.83 12.42 -17.04
N THR A 360 -24.83 12.41 -17.92
CA THR A 360 -26.11 11.73 -17.68
C THR A 360 -25.88 10.21 -17.57
N GLY A 361 -26.43 9.54 -16.55
CA GLY A 361 -26.33 8.08 -16.39
C GLY A 361 -24.99 7.54 -15.87
N ILE A 362 -23.99 8.39 -15.59
CA ILE A 362 -22.66 7.92 -15.18
C ILE A 362 -22.66 7.23 -13.82
N ARG A 363 -23.61 7.59 -12.94
CA ARG A 363 -23.72 7.03 -11.60
C ARG A 363 -24.07 5.54 -11.68
N GLU A 364 -25.06 5.23 -12.50
CA GLU A 364 -25.60 3.90 -12.75
C GLU A 364 -24.55 3.02 -13.44
N VAL A 365 -23.92 3.53 -14.50
CA VAL A 365 -22.85 2.81 -15.22
C VAL A 365 -21.68 2.44 -14.30
N ILE A 366 -21.25 3.35 -13.42
CA ILE A 366 -20.15 3.09 -12.47
C ILE A 366 -20.55 2.10 -11.35
N GLU A 367 -21.82 2.06 -10.95
CA GLU A 367 -22.32 1.20 -9.85
C GLU A 367 -22.66 -0.22 -10.32
N GLU A 368 -23.12 -0.39 -11.57
CA GLU A 368 -23.50 -1.69 -12.13
C GLU A 368 -22.33 -2.45 -12.76
N ALA A 369 -21.29 -1.75 -13.22
CA ALA A 369 -20.17 -2.36 -13.93
C ALA A 369 -19.07 -2.93 -13.01
N THR A 370 -18.34 -3.91 -13.55
CA THR A 370 -17.04 -4.34 -13.02
C THR A 370 -15.94 -3.79 -13.93
N TYR A 371 -14.92 -3.21 -13.31
CA TYR A 371 -13.81 -2.54 -13.97
C TYR A 371 -12.51 -3.33 -13.78
N VAL A 372 -11.71 -3.49 -14.84
CA VAL A 372 -10.45 -4.23 -14.79
C VAL A 372 -9.27 -3.27 -14.83
N VAL A 373 -8.37 -3.35 -13.85
CA VAL A 373 -7.13 -2.55 -13.83
C VAL A 373 -6.24 -2.97 -15.00
N THR A 374 -5.86 -2.01 -15.85
CA THR A 374 -5.02 -2.25 -17.04
C THR A 374 -3.52 -2.22 -16.73
N ASN A 375 -2.71 -2.77 -17.65
CA ASN A 375 -1.25 -2.69 -17.61
C ASN A 375 -0.67 -1.26 -17.77
N ARG A 376 -1.48 -0.28 -18.17
CA ARG A 376 -1.11 1.15 -18.24
C ARG A 376 -1.15 1.87 -16.88
N SER A 377 -1.55 1.15 -15.82
CA SER A 377 -1.69 1.67 -14.45
C SER A 377 -0.34 1.85 -13.74
N ASN A 378 -0.19 2.91 -12.96
CA ASN A 378 1.03 3.18 -12.17
C ASN A 378 0.72 4.05 -10.93
N HIS A 379 1.75 4.58 -10.28
CA HIS A 379 1.62 5.41 -9.07
C HIS A 379 0.90 6.77 -9.27
N VAL A 380 0.78 7.24 -10.52
CA VAL A 380 0.00 8.42 -10.91
C VAL A 380 -1.49 8.11 -10.91
N GLY A 381 -1.89 6.90 -11.28
CA GLY A 381 -3.28 6.44 -11.25
C GLY A 381 -3.47 5.04 -11.83
N LEU A 382 -4.57 4.40 -11.42
CA LEU A 382 -5.08 3.17 -12.02
C LEU A 382 -5.92 3.53 -13.24
N ARG A 383 -5.60 2.95 -14.40
CA ARG A 383 -6.39 3.08 -15.64
C ARG A 383 -7.24 1.84 -15.79
N LEU A 384 -8.54 2.00 -15.87
CA LEU A 384 -9.50 0.93 -15.80
C LEU A 384 -10.19 0.72 -17.15
N ASP A 385 -10.24 -0.55 -17.55
CA ASP A 385 -11.07 -1.03 -18.64
C ASP A 385 -12.47 -1.35 -18.09
N GLY A 386 -13.51 -1.01 -18.85
CA GLY A 386 -14.91 -1.03 -18.42
C GLY A 386 -15.70 0.14 -19.02
N PRO A 387 -17.05 0.12 -18.90
CA PRO A 387 -17.90 1.12 -19.54
C PRO A 387 -17.72 2.51 -18.90
N VAL A 388 -17.72 3.54 -19.75
CA VAL A 388 -17.67 4.94 -19.35
C VAL A 388 -18.63 5.74 -20.24
N LEU A 389 -19.14 6.85 -19.71
CA LEU A 389 -19.92 7.83 -20.47
C LEU A 389 -19.16 9.16 -20.44
N HIS A 390 -19.30 9.93 -21.52
CA HIS A 390 -18.70 11.26 -21.66
C HIS A 390 -19.76 12.36 -21.50
N PRO A 391 -19.38 13.60 -21.14
CA PRO A 391 -20.32 14.72 -21.11
C PRO A 391 -20.98 14.93 -22.48
N ASP A 392 -22.28 15.25 -22.49
CA ASP A 392 -23.06 15.55 -23.71
C ASP A 392 -22.61 16.87 -24.40
N SER A 393 -21.66 17.60 -23.82
CA SER A 393 -21.25 18.95 -24.19
C SER A 393 -19.72 19.13 -24.18
N ASP A 394 -19.17 19.67 -25.28
CA ASP A 394 -17.74 20.02 -25.43
C ASP A 394 -17.30 21.25 -24.62
N THR A 395 -18.07 21.70 -23.62
CA THR A 395 -17.68 22.84 -22.77
C THR A 395 -16.40 22.54 -21.99
N GLU A 396 -15.38 23.35 -22.22
CA GLU A 396 -14.09 23.24 -21.56
C GLU A 396 -14.22 23.39 -20.05
N ILE A 397 -13.69 22.41 -19.30
CA ILE A 397 -13.67 22.45 -17.84
C ILE A 397 -12.42 23.21 -17.41
N VAL A 398 -12.62 24.36 -16.77
CA VAL A 398 -11.56 25.11 -16.07
C VAL A 398 -10.73 24.16 -15.20
N SER A 399 -9.43 24.37 -15.11
CA SER A 399 -8.55 23.50 -14.31
C SER A 399 -8.87 23.59 -12.82
N HIS A 400 -9.29 22.47 -12.21
CA HIS A 400 -9.63 22.36 -10.79
C HIS A 400 -8.66 21.44 -10.03
N GLY A 401 -8.61 21.60 -8.70
CA GLY A 401 -7.75 20.82 -7.82
C GLY A 401 -8.16 19.35 -7.72
N VAL A 402 -7.19 18.44 -7.84
CA VAL A 402 -7.42 16.99 -7.95
C VAL A 402 -7.08 16.29 -6.63
N PRO A 403 -8.04 15.69 -5.90
CA PRO A 403 -7.75 14.90 -4.70
C PRO A 403 -7.14 13.53 -5.03
N VAL A 404 -6.44 12.93 -4.06
CA VAL A 404 -6.04 11.50 -4.16
C VAL A 404 -7.30 10.65 -4.13
N GLY A 405 -7.42 9.70 -5.06
CA GLY A 405 -8.60 8.87 -5.25
C GLY A 405 -9.66 9.47 -6.16
N ALA A 406 -9.40 10.59 -6.83
CA ALA A 406 -10.34 11.15 -7.81
C ALA A 406 -10.63 10.13 -8.94
N LEU A 407 -11.91 9.88 -9.19
CA LEU A 407 -12.40 9.15 -10.37
C LEU A 407 -12.57 10.17 -11.50
N GLN A 408 -11.66 10.13 -12.45
CA GLN A 408 -11.57 11.04 -13.58
C GLN A 408 -11.93 10.34 -14.88
N ILE A 409 -12.67 11.03 -15.74
CA ILE A 409 -13.03 10.59 -17.10
C ILE A 409 -12.30 11.53 -18.09
N PRO A 410 -11.20 11.12 -18.72
CA PRO A 410 -10.57 11.85 -19.82
C PRO A 410 -11.41 11.72 -21.11
N HIS A 411 -11.01 12.37 -22.20
CA HIS A 411 -11.62 12.17 -23.53
C HIS A 411 -11.43 10.77 -24.14
N ALA A 412 -10.62 9.91 -23.52
CA ALA A 412 -10.46 8.52 -23.92
C ALA A 412 -11.46 7.63 -23.17
N ASP A 413 -11.89 6.53 -23.78
CA ASP A 413 -12.81 5.55 -23.19
C ASP A 413 -12.12 4.72 -22.09
N GLU A 414 -11.77 5.36 -20.97
CA GLU A 414 -11.21 4.73 -19.78
C GLU A 414 -11.63 5.48 -18.51
N LEU A 415 -11.85 4.77 -17.41
CA LEU A 415 -12.02 5.37 -16.08
C LEU A 415 -10.65 5.41 -15.38
N ILE A 416 -10.23 6.57 -14.85
CA ILE A 416 -8.96 6.71 -14.14
C ILE A 416 -9.18 7.00 -12.66
N VAL A 417 -8.63 6.17 -11.78
CA VAL A 417 -8.57 6.43 -10.33
C VAL A 417 -7.19 6.99 -9.99
N LEU A 418 -7.13 8.29 -9.68
CA LEU A 418 -5.88 9.02 -9.54
C LEU A 418 -5.16 8.75 -8.21
N GLY A 419 -3.90 8.33 -8.30
CA GLY A 419 -3.03 7.92 -7.20
C GLY A 419 -2.30 9.09 -6.54
N ARG A 420 -1.31 8.77 -5.67
CA ARG A 420 -0.60 9.79 -4.86
C ARG A 420 0.30 10.72 -5.68
N TYR A 421 0.67 10.31 -6.90
CA TYR A 421 1.52 11.06 -7.83
C TYR A 421 0.73 11.74 -8.96
N ARG A 422 -0.59 11.89 -8.81
CA ARG A 422 -1.44 12.55 -9.82
C ARG A 422 -0.95 13.96 -10.21
N SER A 423 -1.45 14.48 -11.33
CA SER A 423 -1.42 15.92 -11.58
C SER A 423 -2.31 16.62 -10.54
N LEU A 424 -1.86 17.73 -9.99
CA LEU A 424 -2.58 18.43 -8.92
C LEU A 424 -3.77 19.26 -9.42
N THR A 425 -3.77 19.60 -10.71
CA THR A 425 -4.88 20.22 -11.42
C THR A 425 -5.25 19.40 -12.66
N ALA A 426 -6.52 19.47 -13.06
CA ALA A 426 -7.01 18.87 -14.31
C ALA A 426 -8.24 19.61 -14.84
N GLY A 427 -8.41 19.62 -16.17
CA GLY A 427 -9.58 20.10 -16.90
C GLY A 427 -10.49 18.97 -17.39
N TYR A 428 -10.65 17.90 -16.61
CA TYR A 428 -11.48 16.74 -16.93
C TYR A 428 -12.55 16.51 -15.85
N PRO A 429 -13.72 15.95 -16.17
CA PRO A 429 -14.73 15.57 -15.18
C PRO A 429 -14.15 14.70 -14.06
N ILE A 430 -14.39 15.11 -12.81
CA ILE A 430 -14.18 14.27 -11.62
C ILE A 430 -15.56 13.93 -11.06
N VAL A 431 -16.02 12.72 -11.35
CA VAL A 431 -17.37 12.24 -11.00
C VAL A 431 -17.48 11.76 -9.55
N GLY A 432 -16.37 11.32 -8.97
CA GLY A 432 -16.32 10.88 -7.58
C GLY A 432 -14.91 10.91 -7.00
N VAL A 433 -14.81 10.64 -5.71
CA VAL A 433 -13.54 10.46 -5.00
C VAL A 433 -13.63 9.20 -4.15
N ALA A 434 -12.72 8.26 -4.37
CA ALA A 434 -12.61 7.05 -3.56
C ALA A 434 -12.40 7.39 -2.08
N SER A 435 -13.09 6.66 -1.20
CA SER A 435 -13.05 6.91 0.24
C SER A 435 -11.63 6.74 0.78
N ARG A 436 -11.28 7.50 1.83
CA ARG A 436 -9.96 7.36 2.49
C ARG A 436 -9.73 5.95 3.04
N ALA A 437 -10.79 5.21 3.35
CA ALA A 437 -10.71 3.81 3.76
C ALA A 437 -10.39 2.85 2.60
N SER A 438 -10.81 3.18 1.37
CA SER A 438 -10.56 2.37 0.16
C SER A 438 -9.23 2.67 -0.54
N LEU A 439 -8.62 3.84 -0.30
CA LEU A 439 -7.35 4.24 -0.94
C LEU A 439 -6.22 3.20 -0.77
N SER A 440 -6.12 2.59 0.40
CA SER A 440 -5.09 1.57 0.68
C SER A 440 -5.31 0.27 -0.10
N LEU A 441 -6.57 -0.10 -0.34
CA LEU A 441 -6.93 -1.26 -1.17
C LEU A 441 -6.65 -0.98 -2.66
N LEU A 442 -6.97 0.23 -3.13
CA LEU A 442 -6.56 0.71 -4.46
C LEU A 442 -5.03 0.71 -4.61
N GLY A 443 -4.30 1.05 -3.55
CA GLY A 443 -2.83 0.97 -3.51
C GLY A 443 -2.26 -0.44 -3.70
N GLN A 444 -3.05 -1.49 -3.51
CA GLN A 444 -2.66 -2.88 -3.75
C GLN A 444 -3.09 -3.40 -5.12
N ALA A 445 -3.99 -2.69 -5.81
CA ALA A 445 -4.53 -3.11 -7.09
C ALA A 445 -3.45 -3.09 -8.19
N GLY A 446 -3.47 -4.10 -9.05
CA GLY A 446 -2.55 -4.28 -10.17
C GLY A 446 -3.25 -4.82 -11.40
N PRO A 447 -2.55 -4.96 -12.53
CA PRO A 447 -3.15 -5.39 -13.79
C PRO A 447 -3.95 -6.69 -13.64
N GLY A 448 -5.17 -6.72 -14.19
CA GLY A 448 -6.11 -7.83 -14.06
C GLY A 448 -6.94 -7.83 -12.78
N ARG A 449 -6.74 -6.91 -11.83
CA ARG A 449 -7.64 -6.77 -10.67
C ARG A 449 -8.99 -6.22 -11.12
N GLU A 450 -10.04 -6.95 -10.81
CA GLU A 450 -11.43 -6.50 -10.87
C GLU A 450 -11.77 -5.57 -9.69
N LEU A 451 -12.43 -4.45 -9.99
CA LEU A 451 -12.95 -3.46 -9.05
C LEU A 451 -14.44 -3.24 -9.32
N ARG A 452 -15.21 -2.97 -8.27
CA ARG A 452 -16.59 -2.45 -8.36
C ARG A 452 -16.70 -1.19 -7.53
N PHE A 453 -17.49 -0.23 -7.96
CA PHE A 453 -17.66 1.03 -7.24
C PHE A 453 -19.02 1.09 -6.56
N ARG A 454 -19.05 1.59 -5.32
CA ARG A 454 -20.29 1.78 -4.57
C ARG A 454 -20.38 3.22 -4.12
N TRP A 455 -21.50 3.87 -4.43
CA TRP A 455 -21.70 5.24 -3.98
C TRP A 455 -21.98 5.28 -2.48
N SER A 456 -21.31 6.21 -1.80
CA SER A 456 -21.37 6.39 -0.36
C SER A 456 -21.53 7.86 -0.02
N ASP A 457 -22.30 8.15 1.02
CA ASP A 457 -22.39 9.50 1.55
C ASP A 457 -21.10 9.86 2.33
N ARG A 458 -20.88 11.17 2.50
CA ARG A 458 -19.69 11.72 3.18
C ARG A 458 -19.59 11.26 4.64
N GLU A 459 -20.71 11.13 5.35
CA GLU A 459 -20.73 10.79 6.77
C GLU A 459 -20.35 9.32 7.00
N SER A 460 -20.91 8.41 6.22
CA SER A 460 -20.57 6.99 6.23
C SER A 460 -19.12 6.73 5.80
N SER A 461 -18.63 7.46 4.80
CA SER A 461 -17.22 7.45 4.38
C SER A 461 -16.28 7.88 5.53
N LEU A 462 -16.62 8.96 6.24
CA LEU A 462 -15.86 9.42 7.41
C LEU A 462 -15.93 8.44 8.58
N ARG A 463 -17.09 7.82 8.87
CA ARG A 463 -17.24 6.78 9.90
C ARG A 463 -16.33 5.57 9.63
N ARG A 464 -16.32 5.07 8.38
CA ARG A 464 -15.46 3.94 7.98
C ARG A 464 -13.98 4.26 8.14
N PHE A 465 -13.56 5.45 7.72
CA PHE A 465 -12.18 5.93 7.92
C PHE A 465 -11.81 6.08 9.41
N ALA A 466 -12.68 6.69 10.22
CA ALA A 466 -12.44 6.88 11.65
C ALA A 466 -12.29 5.56 12.41
N ARG A 467 -13.08 4.53 12.07
CA ARG A 467 -12.93 3.17 12.59
C ARG A 467 -11.56 2.59 12.22
N ARG A 468 -11.14 2.66 10.95
CA ARG A 468 -9.85 2.10 10.52
C ARG A 468 -8.67 2.76 11.21
N GLU A 469 -8.71 4.09 11.36
CA GLU A 469 -7.70 4.82 12.14
C GLU A 469 -7.73 4.49 13.64
N ALA A 470 -8.87 4.10 14.21
CA ALA A 470 -8.93 3.63 15.60
C ALA A 470 -8.24 2.27 15.78
N GLU A 471 -8.40 1.35 14.82
CA GLU A 471 -7.70 0.07 14.78
C GLU A 471 -6.16 0.28 14.70
N VAL A 472 -5.70 1.20 13.85
CA VAL A 472 -4.26 1.56 13.75
C VAL A 472 -3.74 2.26 15.01
N ARG A 473 -4.50 3.16 15.64
CA ARG A 473 -4.12 3.77 16.93
C ARG A 473 -4.03 2.76 18.07
N ALA A 474 -4.91 1.75 18.10
CA ALA A 474 -4.84 0.68 19.09
C ALA A 474 -3.54 -0.15 18.94
N LEU A 475 -3.12 -0.44 17.70
CA LEU A 475 -1.81 -1.03 17.42
C LEU A 475 -0.66 -0.11 17.86
N GLU A 476 -0.69 1.18 17.50
CA GLU A 476 0.36 2.15 17.82
C GLU A 476 0.57 2.27 19.34
N HIS A 477 -0.52 2.30 20.12
CA HIS A 477 -0.48 2.30 21.57
C HIS A 477 0.12 1.00 22.14
N ALA A 478 -0.39 -0.16 21.71
CA ALA A 478 0.09 -1.46 22.18
C ALA A 478 1.57 -1.72 21.80
N ALA A 479 2.00 -1.27 20.62
CA ALA A 479 3.39 -1.33 20.19
C ALA A 479 4.26 -0.43 21.06
N THR A 480 3.84 0.82 21.30
CA THR A 480 4.57 1.78 22.17
C THR A 480 4.76 1.21 23.58
N GLU A 481 3.73 0.59 24.16
CA GLU A 481 3.83 -0.06 25.48
C GLU A 481 4.77 -1.28 25.45
N ALA A 482 4.65 -2.15 24.46
CA ALA A 482 5.49 -3.34 24.32
C ALA A 482 6.97 -2.99 24.14
N PHE A 483 7.28 -2.07 23.22
CA PHE A 483 8.65 -1.62 22.95
C PHE A 483 9.24 -0.84 24.12
N GLY A 484 8.46 0.05 24.76
CA GLY A 484 8.87 0.76 25.97
C GLY A 484 9.18 -0.19 27.13
N ALA A 485 8.38 -1.23 27.34
CA ALA A 485 8.63 -2.26 28.36
C ALA A 485 9.88 -3.11 28.06
N LEU A 486 10.25 -3.27 26.79
CA LEU A 486 11.46 -3.96 26.34
C LEU A 486 12.72 -3.06 26.37
N GLY A 487 12.60 -1.79 26.79
CA GLY A 487 13.71 -0.85 26.88
C GLY A 487 14.05 -0.13 25.57
N PHE A 488 13.23 -0.27 24.52
CA PHE A 488 13.29 0.56 23.32
C PHE A 488 12.65 1.91 23.64
N MET A 489 13.46 2.93 23.90
CA MET A 489 13.00 4.21 24.43
C MET A 489 13.07 5.32 23.39
N ALA A 490 11.89 5.68 22.89
CA ALA A 490 11.59 6.74 21.93
C ALA A 490 12.10 6.49 20.49
N PRO A 491 11.37 6.97 19.47
CA PRO A 491 11.89 6.94 18.11
C PRO A 491 13.16 7.78 18.03
N LEU A 492 14.13 7.30 17.25
CA LEU A 492 15.33 8.06 16.93
C LEU A 492 14.91 9.48 16.52
N PRO A 493 15.35 10.52 17.25
CA PRO A 493 14.98 11.88 16.89
C PRO A 493 15.53 12.12 15.49
N HIS A 494 14.64 12.43 14.55
CA HIS A 494 15.03 12.74 13.18
C HIS A 494 16.17 13.77 13.22
N THR A 495 17.35 13.35 12.77
CA THR A 495 18.48 14.25 12.55
C THR A 495 18.01 15.30 11.54
N ARG A 496 18.13 16.56 11.95
CA ARG A 496 17.52 17.73 11.29
C ARG A 496 18.14 18.07 9.95
#